data_AF-A0A6G0X3S4-F1
#
_entry.id   AF-A0A6G0X3S4-F1
#
_cell.length_a   1.000
_cell.length_b   1.000
_cell.length_c   1.000
_cell.angle_alpha   90.00
_cell.angle_beta   90.00
_cell.angle_gamma   90.00
#
_symmetry.space_group_name_H-M   'P 1'
#
loop_
_entity.id
_entity.type
_entity.pdbx_description
1 polymer ?
#
loop_
_entity_poly.entity_id
_entity_poly.type
_entity_poly.pdbx_seq_one_letter_code
_entity_poly.pdbx_strand_id
1 'polypeptide(L)'
;MHLANKLNDPSQMKIFDDMTYTCRVLKDVDGDKHTTVRHVQTKPIYPAEARDVVVVTTVEHFTDGIVIATRSVDHDEELFPEQKNVVRAKVLIGGYIICPISELQCEVNFLIHIDCGGRLPALVLNSLSLDYPVALIMRLQALYDVVPYSANTLVKHDVLLHHGIEVAHVVSQAHQVVQL
;
A
#
# COMPACT_ATOMS: atom_id res chain seq x y z
N MET A 1 -1.99 17.26 6.45
CA MET A 1 -1.49 16.09 7.21
C MET A 1 -2.51 14.97 7.45
N HIS A 2 -3.82 15.21 7.36
CA HIS A 2 -4.84 14.19 7.69
C HIS A 2 -4.75 12.89 6.89
N LEU A 3 -4.51 12.96 5.57
CA LEU A 3 -4.40 11.76 4.73
C LEU A 3 -3.25 10.85 5.15
N ALA A 4 -2.06 11.40 5.34
CA ALA A 4 -0.87 10.62 5.69
C ALA A 4 -1.07 9.84 7.00
N ASN A 5 -1.69 10.48 8.00
CA ASN A 5 -2.03 9.83 9.26
C ASN A 5 -2.99 8.65 9.06
N LYS A 6 -4.01 8.81 8.20
CA LYS A 6 -4.93 7.71 7.87
C LYS A 6 -4.25 6.58 7.11
N LEU A 7 -3.39 6.89 6.15
CA LEU A 7 -2.66 5.89 5.36
C LEU A 7 -1.63 5.14 6.21
N ASN A 8 -1.03 5.80 7.19
CA ASN A 8 -0.10 5.15 8.11
C ASN A 8 -0.81 4.32 9.19
N ASP A 9 -2.04 4.68 9.59
CA ASP A 9 -2.78 4.00 10.66
C ASP A 9 -3.17 2.56 10.26
N PRO A 10 -2.62 1.52 10.93
CA PRO A 10 -2.95 0.11 10.66
C PRO A 10 -4.44 -0.22 10.77
N SER A 11 -5.19 0.51 11.62
CA SER A 11 -6.61 0.30 11.83
C SER A 11 -7.46 0.77 10.63
N GLN A 12 -6.95 1.73 9.86
CA GLN A 12 -7.61 2.26 8.67
C GLN A 12 -7.40 1.38 7.43
N MET A 13 -6.40 0.51 7.44
CA MET A 13 -5.98 -0.21 6.23
C MET A 13 -7.12 -1.01 5.59
N LYS A 14 -7.93 -1.72 6.37
CA LYS A 14 -9.11 -2.45 5.87
C LYS A 14 -10.21 -1.55 5.30
N ILE A 15 -10.23 -0.28 5.70
CA ILE A 15 -11.26 0.67 5.28
C ILE A 15 -10.98 1.08 3.84
N PHE A 16 -9.72 1.41 3.51
CA PHE A 16 -9.35 1.87 2.19
C PHE A 16 -8.78 0.78 1.27
N ASP A 17 -8.21 -0.28 1.81
CA ASP A 17 -7.73 -1.44 1.06
C ASP A 17 -8.63 -2.65 1.32
N ASP A 18 -9.46 -2.99 0.33
CA ASP A 18 -10.37 -4.13 0.41
C ASP A 18 -9.64 -5.49 0.35
N MET A 19 -8.40 -5.54 -0.16
CA MET A 19 -7.61 -6.75 -0.19
C MET A 19 -7.06 -7.14 1.17
N THR A 20 -6.93 -6.19 2.10
CA THR A 20 -6.42 -6.46 3.45
C THR A 20 -7.42 -7.31 4.26
N TYR A 21 -6.97 -8.48 4.70
CA TYR A 21 -7.66 -9.32 5.68
C TYR A 21 -7.29 -8.96 7.12
N THR A 22 -6.01 -8.73 7.43
CA THR A 22 -5.55 -8.20 8.73
C THR A 22 -4.31 -7.33 8.57
N CYS A 23 -4.14 -6.37 9.48
CA CYS A 23 -2.92 -5.59 9.66
C CYS A 23 -2.66 -5.51 11.16
N ARG A 24 -1.53 -6.06 11.62
CA ARG A 24 -1.15 -6.11 13.03
C ARG A 24 0.22 -5.47 13.21
N VAL A 25 0.31 -4.51 14.13
CA VAL A 25 1.61 -3.98 14.55
C VAL A 25 2.28 -5.01 15.43
N LEU A 26 3.47 -5.44 15.02
CA LEU A 26 4.29 -6.41 15.74
C LEU A 26 5.27 -5.70 16.67
N LYS A 27 5.84 -4.58 16.20
CA LYS A 27 6.83 -3.81 16.93
C LYS A 27 6.74 -2.33 16.55
N ASP A 28 6.85 -1.49 17.56
CA ASP A 28 7.18 -0.08 17.40
C ASP A 28 8.70 0.08 17.47
N VAL A 29 9.32 0.66 16.44
CA VAL A 29 10.79 0.68 16.29
C VAL A 29 11.38 1.94 16.92
N ASP A 30 10.72 3.08 16.78
CA ASP A 30 11.18 4.37 17.29
C ASP A 30 10.40 4.88 18.51
N GLY A 31 9.31 4.20 18.90
CA GLY A 31 8.54 4.51 20.10
C GLY A 31 7.47 5.59 19.90
N ASP A 32 7.53 6.30 18.78
CA ASP A 32 6.57 7.33 18.36
C ASP A 32 5.66 6.82 17.22
N LYS A 33 5.75 5.53 16.88
CA LYS A 33 5.00 4.87 15.79
C LYS A 33 5.24 5.47 14.40
N HIS A 34 6.31 6.23 14.23
CA HIS A 34 6.74 6.68 12.91
C HIS A 34 7.21 5.48 12.10
N THR A 35 7.95 4.57 12.75
CA THR A 35 8.45 3.34 12.15
C THR A 35 7.93 2.12 12.91
N THR A 36 7.21 1.25 12.20
CA THR A 36 6.58 0.06 12.79
C THR A 36 6.82 -1.17 11.94
N VAL A 37 7.05 -2.31 12.59
CA VAL A 37 7.00 -3.62 11.93
C VAL A 37 5.57 -4.13 11.99
N ARG A 38 5.04 -4.57 10.84
CA ARG A 38 3.66 -4.98 10.67
C ARG A 38 3.58 -6.35 10.00
N HIS A 39 2.64 -7.16 10.46
CA HIS A 39 2.18 -8.34 9.76
C HIS A 39 0.88 -8.00 9.04
N VAL A 40 0.88 -8.17 7.73
CA VAL A 40 -0.27 -7.89 6.87
C VAL A 40 -0.66 -9.17 6.16
N GLN A 41 -1.94 -9.52 6.23
CA GLN A 41 -2.50 -10.66 5.51
C GLN A 41 -3.58 -10.18 4.54
N THR A 42 -3.59 -10.74 3.33
CA THR A 42 -4.58 -10.44 2.29
C THR A 42 -5.69 -11.47 2.25
N LYS A 43 -6.83 -11.09 1.67
CA LYS A 43 -7.89 -12.04 1.27
C LYS A 43 -7.37 -12.90 0.10
N PRO A 44 -7.77 -14.19 0.01
CA PRO A 44 -7.44 -15.02 -1.15
C PRO A 44 -8.14 -14.49 -2.42
N ILE A 45 -7.47 -14.63 -3.57
CA ILE A 45 -8.04 -14.29 -4.88
C ILE A 45 -8.16 -15.56 -5.68
N TYR A 46 -9.38 -16.08 -5.84
CA TYR A 46 -9.60 -17.34 -6.56
C TYR A 46 -8.94 -17.33 -7.95
N PRO A 47 -8.17 -18.36 -8.34
CA PRO A 47 -7.95 -19.66 -7.65
C PRO A 47 -6.70 -19.70 -6.74
N ALA A 48 -6.11 -18.56 -6.41
CA ALA A 48 -4.89 -18.46 -5.63
C ALA A 48 -5.14 -18.23 -4.13
N GLU A 49 -4.23 -18.74 -3.30
CA GLU A 49 -4.29 -18.67 -1.83
C GLU A 49 -4.13 -17.24 -1.29
N ALA A 50 -4.37 -17.06 0.02
CA ALA A 50 -4.07 -15.79 0.68
C ALA A 50 -2.55 -15.55 0.70
N ARG A 51 -2.15 -14.28 0.78
CA ARG A 51 -0.75 -13.91 1.03
C ARG A 51 -0.60 -13.23 2.37
N ASP A 52 0.56 -13.34 2.96
CA ASP A 52 0.97 -12.47 4.04
C ASP A 52 2.34 -11.84 3.77
N VAL A 53 2.61 -10.72 4.42
CA VAL A 53 3.89 -10.01 4.38
C VAL A 53 4.24 -9.53 5.79
N VAL A 54 5.52 -9.61 6.13
CA VAL A 54 6.10 -8.93 7.30
C VAL A 54 6.92 -7.75 6.79
N VAL A 55 6.50 -6.55 7.13
CA VAL A 55 7.06 -5.31 6.58
C VAL A 55 7.44 -4.33 7.67
N VAL A 56 8.49 -3.54 7.43
CA VAL A 56 8.72 -2.29 8.16
C VAL A 56 8.09 -1.17 7.36
N THR A 57 7.27 -0.34 8.01
CA THR A 57 6.69 0.87 7.45
C THR A 57 7.18 2.07 8.24
N THR A 58 7.70 3.08 7.55
CA THR A 58 8.14 4.36 8.12
C THR A 58 7.43 5.53 7.46
N VAL A 59 7.28 6.63 8.20
CA VAL A 59 6.77 7.91 7.71
C VAL A 59 7.85 8.96 7.87
N GLU A 60 8.22 9.59 6.76
CA GLU A 60 9.21 10.65 6.73
C GLU A 60 8.64 11.92 6.08
N HIS A 61 8.97 13.06 6.66
CA HIS A 61 8.62 14.37 6.13
C HIS A 61 9.80 14.94 5.35
N PHE A 62 9.53 15.48 4.18
CA PHE A 62 10.53 16.19 3.38
C PHE A 62 10.00 17.56 2.97
N THR A 63 10.86 18.38 2.36
CA THR A 63 10.55 19.78 2.04
C THR A 63 9.24 19.94 1.27
N ASP A 64 8.94 19.02 0.36
CA ASP A 64 7.81 19.13 -0.56
C ASP A 64 6.67 18.14 -0.26
N GLY A 65 6.72 17.41 0.87
CA GLY A 65 5.67 16.44 1.17
C GLY A 65 5.98 15.42 2.25
N ILE A 66 5.25 14.29 2.18
CA ILE A 66 5.36 13.17 3.11
C ILE A 66 5.56 11.88 2.32
N VAL A 67 6.50 11.05 2.74
CA VAL A 67 6.67 9.68 2.24
C VAL A 67 6.25 8.71 3.31
N ILE A 68 5.41 7.74 2.94
CA ILE A 68 5.16 6.53 3.71
C ILE A 68 5.81 5.40 2.93
N ALA A 69 6.92 4.87 3.44
CA ALA A 69 7.68 3.81 2.77
C ALA A 69 7.51 2.50 3.51
N THR A 70 7.34 1.41 2.77
CA THR A 70 7.26 0.05 3.31
C THR A 70 8.18 -0.89 2.54
N ARG A 71 8.84 -1.81 3.25
CA ARG A 71 9.52 -2.96 2.63
C ARG A 71 9.46 -4.16 3.56
N SER A 72 9.52 -5.35 2.97
CA SER A 72 9.68 -6.57 3.74
C SER A 72 11.01 -6.60 4.48
N VAL A 73 10.95 -7.07 5.71
CA VAL A 73 12.11 -7.34 6.54
C VAL A 73 12.24 -8.84 6.74
N ASP A 74 13.48 -9.28 6.92
CA ASP A 74 13.71 -10.61 7.45
C ASP A 74 13.12 -10.63 8.87
N HIS A 75 12.42 -11.71 9.18
CA HIS A 75 11.70 -11.87 10.42
C HIS A 75 12.09 -13.20 11.05
N ASP A 76 11.95 -13.26 12.36
CA ASP A 76 12.21 -14.49 13.10
C ASP A 76 11.09 -15.49 12.79
N GLU A 77 11.44 -16.58 12.11
CA GLU A 77 10.52 -17.68 11.76
C GLU A 77 9.91 -18.34 13.01
N GLU A 78 10.56 -18.26 14.18
CA GLU A 78 9.97 -18.75 15.42
C GLU A 78 8.84 -17.84 15.91
N LEU A 79 8.96 -16.53 15.68
CA LEU A 79 7.94 -15.54 16.08
C LEU A 79 6.82 -15.39 15.04
N PHE A 80 7.14 -15.54 13.75
CA PHE A 80 6.22 -15.31 12.64
C PHE A 80 6.30 -16.42 11.58
N PRO A 81 6.07 -17.68 11.98
CA PRO A 81 6.20 -18.81 11.08
C PRO A 81 5.26 -18.69 9.89
N GLU A 82 5.68 -19.22 8.74
CA GLU A 82 4.79 -19.40 7.60
C GLU A 82 3.52 -20.18 7.99
N GLN A 83 2.38 -19.68 7.52
CA GLN A 83 1.09 -20.28 7.82
C GLN A 83 0.68 -21.25 6.72
N LYS A 84 0.10 -22.39 7.11
CA LYS A 84 -0.43 -23.36 6.15
C LYS A 84 -1.51 -22.71 5.27
N ASN A 85 -1.39 -22.90 3.94
CA ASN A 85 -2.28 -22.33 2.91
C ASN A 85 -2.26 -20.79 2.83
N VAL A 86 -1.17 -20.16 3.27
CA VAL A 86 -0.89 -18.74 3.09
C VAL A 86 0.51 -18.64 2.51
N VAL A 87 0.64 -17.95 1.37
CA VAL A 87 1.93 -17.77 0.70
C VAL A 87 2.60 -16.50 1.24
N ARG A 88 3.83 -16.61 1.74
CA ARG A 88 4.62 -15.45 2.14
C ARG A 88 5.08 -14.67 0.91
N ALA A 89 4.60 -13.45 0.76
CA ALA A 89 5.07 -12.51 -0.25
C ALA A 89 6.19 -11.61 0.30
N LYS A 90 6.92 -10.94 -0.60
CA LYS A 90 8.00 -10.02 -0.27
C LYS A 90 7.80 -8.68 -0.96
N VAL A 91 7.51 -7.64 -0.19
CA VAL A 91 7.50 -6.26 -0.68
C VAL A 91 8.94 -5.79 -0.79
N LEU A 92 9.42 -5.54 -2.00
CA LEU A 92 10.77 -5.01 -2.23
C LEU A 92 10.83 -3.54 -1.86
N ILE A 93 9.81 -2.78 -2.27
CA ILE A 93 9.55 -1.40 -1.87
C ILE A 93 8.08 -1.08 -2.14
N GLY A 94 7.45 -0.24 -1.34
CA GLY A 94 6.13 0.28 -1.66
C GLY A 94 5.71 1.39 -0.72
N GLY A 95 4.51 1.92 -0.95
CA GLY A 95 3.88 2.93 -0.11
C GLY A 95 3.44 4.15 -0.91
N TYR A 96 3.48 5.32 -0.27
CA TYR A 96 2.86 6.54 -0.76
C TYR A 96 3.83 7.72 -0.72
N ILE A 97 3.78 8.57 -1.73
CA ILE A 97 4.35 9.92 -1.70
C ILE A 97 3.19 10.90 -1.83
N ILE A 98 3.06 11.79 -0.85
CA ILE A 98 1.95 12.73 -0.75
C ILE A 98 2.52 14.15 -0.78
N CYS A 99 2.25 14.86 -1.86
CA CYS A 99 2.75 16.23 -2.07
C CYS A 99 1.57 17.20 -2.08
N PRO A 100 1.56 18.26 -1.26
CA PRO A 100 0.51 19.28 -1.34
C PRO A 100 0.60 20.02 -2.68
N ILE A 101 -0.56 20.24 -3.31
CA ILE A 101 -0.73 21.13 -4.48
C ILE A 101 -1.26 22.49 -4.01
N SER A 102 -2.16 22.47 -3.02
CA SER A 102 -2.71 23.65 -2.36
C SER A 102 -3.13 23.29 -0.93
N GLU A 103 -3.71 24.23 -0.19
CA GLU A 103 -4.26 23.96 1.15
C GLU A 103 -5.36 22.88 1.15
N LEU A 104 -6.03 22.68 0.02
CA LEU A 104 -7.15 21.75 -0.12
C LEU A 104 -6.88 20.62 -1.12
N GLN A 105 -5.67 20.49 -1.64
CA GLN A 105 -5.34 19.49 -2.66
C GLN A 105 -3.96 18.91 -2.42
N CYS A 106 -3.82 17.62 -2.73
CA CYS A 106 -2.55 16.93 -2.74
C CYS A 106 -2.48 15.98 -3.94
N GLU A 107 -1.27 15.75 -4.42
CA GLU A 107 -0.95 14.63 -5.27
C GLU A 107 -0.60 13.43 -4.39
N VAL A 108 -1.11 12.25 -4.75
CA VAL A 108 -0.81 10.98 -4.11
C VAL A 108 -0.24 10.06 -5.18
N ASN A 109 1.04 9.72 -5.01
CA ASN A 109 1.73 8.72 -5.80
C ASN A 109 1.75 7.42 -4.99
N PHE A 110 1.11 6.38 -5.48
CA PHE A 110 1.22 5.04 -4.91
C PHE A 110 2.16 4.21 -5.76
N LEU A 111 3.16 3.61 -5.10
CA LEU A 111 4.11 2.71 -5.71
C LEU A 111 4.12 1.41 -4.93
N ILE A 112 4.15 0.28 -5.64
CA ILE A 112 4.42 -1.00 -5.02
C ILE A 112 5.26 -1.87 -5.95
N HIS A 113 6.26 -2.48 -5.35
CA HIS A 113 7.15 -3.46 -5.95
C HIS A 113 7.11 -4.72 -5.08
N ILE A 114 6.45 -5.77 -5.57
CA ILE A 114 6.17 -6.97 -4.77
C ILE A 114 6.51 -8.24 -5.53
N ASP A 115 7.17 -9.17 -4.84
CA ASP A 115 7.23 -10.57 -5.21
C ASP A 115 6.09 -11.29 -4.47
N CYS A 116 5.07 -11.69 -5.23
CA CYS A 116 3.88 -12.32 -4.67
C CYS A 116 4.11 -13.76 -4.21
N GLY A 117 5.28 -14.34 -4.50
CA GLY A 117 5.60 -15.74 -4.21
C GLY A 117 4.69 -16.75 -4.91
N GLY A 118 5.02 -18.02 -4.74
CA GLY A 118 4.21 -19.14 -5.23
C GLY A 118 3.92 -19.06 -6.74
N ARG A 119 2.78 -19.65 -7.16
CA ARG A 119 2.32 -19.63 -8.56
C ARG A 119 1.02 -18.85 -8.68
N LEU A 120 1.07 -17.72 -9.37
CA LEU A 120 -0.11 -16.94 -9.75
C LEU A 120 -0.48 -17.21 -11.21
N PRO A 121 -1.77 -17.45 -11.51
CA PRO A 121 -2.25 -17.38 -12.89
C PRO A 121 -1.99 -15.98 -13.45
N ALA A 122 -1.58 -15.90 -14.72
CA ALA A 122 -1.24 -14.63 -15.37
C ALA A 122 -2.35 -13.57 -15.27
N LEU A 123 -3.62 -13.98 -15.31
CA LEU A 123 -4.75 -13.08 -15.14
C LEU A 123 -4.80 -12.42 -13.74
N VAL A 124 -4.53 -13.20 -12.69
CA VAL A 124 -4.53 -12.71 -11.31
C VAL A 124 -3.36 -11.75 -11.11
N LEU A 125 -2.18 -12.13 -11.63
CA LEU A 125 -0.99 -11.29 -11.64
C LEU A 125 -1.29 -9.93 -12.33
N ASN A 126 -1.79 -9.96 -13.56
CA ASN A 126 -2.13 -8.73 -14.29
C ASN A 126 -3.15 -7.85 -13.54
N SER A 127 -4.14 -8.43 -12.88
CA SER A 127 -5.13 -7.66 -12.11
C SER A 127 -4.52 -7.02 -10.85
N LEU A 128 -3.65 -7.74 -10.14
CA LEU A 128 -2.89 -7.21 -9.02
C LEU A 128 -1.94 -6.07 -9.42
N SER A 129 -1.33 -6.17 -10.60
CA SER A 129 -0.45 -5.14 -11.17
C SER A 129 -1.19 -3.89 -11.63
N LEU A 130 -2.39 -4.02 -12.21
CA LEU A 130 -3.04 -2.95 -12.97
C LEU A 130 -4.33 -2.44 -12.34
N ASP A 131 -5.23 -3.34 -11.96
CA ASP A 131 -6.58 -2.99 -11.54
C ASP A 131 -6.61 -2.62 -10.06
N TYR A 132 -5.91 -3.40 -9.23
CA TYR A 132 -5.87 -3.21 -7.79
C TYR A 132 -5.30 -1.84 -7.37
N PRO A 133 -4.13 -1.38 -7.87
CA PRO A 133 -3.57 -0.08 -7.51
C PRO A 133 -4.50 1.09 -7.88
N VAL A 134 -5.19 0.97 -9.01
CA VAL A 134 -6.16 1.98 -9.47
C VAL A 134 -7.39 1.98 -8.57
N ALA A 135 -7.95 0.81 -8.27
CA ALA A 135 -9.11 0.68 -7.39
C ALA A 135 -8.81 1.21 -5.97
N LEU A 136 -7.60 0.97 -5.46
CA LEU A 136 -7.12 1.49 -4.18
C LEU A 136 -7.13 3.02 -4.16
N ILE A 137 -6.54 3.66 -5.17
CA ILE A 137 -6.51 5.12 -5.29
C ILE A 137 -7.92 5.71 -5.44
N MET A 138 -8.78 5.11 -6.28
CA MET A 138 -10.17 5.54 -6.42
C MET A 138 -10.93 5.44 -5.10
N ARG A 139 -10.65 4.41 -4.30
CA ARG A 139 -11.25 4.23 -2.97
C ARG A 139 -10.74 5.27 -1.98
N LEU A 140 -9.46 5.65 -2.03
CA LEU A 140 -8.93 6.76 -1.23
C LEU A 140 -9.62 8.08 -1.57
N GLN A 141 -9.82 8.37 -2.85
CA GLN A 141 -10.58 9.54 -3.28
C GLN A 141 -12.03 9.47 -2.77
N ALA A 142 -12.72 8.34 -2.96
CA ALA A 142 -14.10 8.20 -2.50
C ALA A 142 -14.28 8.35 -0.98
N LEU A 143 -13.30 7.92 -0.18
CA LEU A 143 -13.36 7.98 1.28
C LEU A 143 -12.95 9.32 1.87
N TYR A 144 -12.02 10.01 1.21
CA TYR A 144 -11.30 11.11 1.83
C TYR A 144 -11.25 12.38 0.99
N ASP A 145 -11.68 12.36 -0.27
CA ASP A 145 -11.90 13.57 -1.06
C ASP A 145 -13.18 14.29 -0.58
N VAL A 146 -13.13 15.62 -0.54
CA VAL A 146 -14.28 16.48 -0.22
C VAL A 146 -15.08 16.87 -1.47
N VAL A 147 -14.54 16.64 -2.67
CA VAL A 147 -15.15 16.93 -3.96
C VAL A 147 -15.44 15.63 -4.72
N PRO A 148 -16.62 15.46 -5.35
CA PRO A 148 -16.94 14.26 -6.11
C PRO A 148 -15.94 14.02 -7.25
N TYR A 149 -15.47 12.78 -7.34
CA TYR A 149 -14.50 12.27 -8.32
C TYR A 149 -14.76 12.69 -9.78
N SER A 150 -13.69 13.10 -10.49
CA SER A 150 -13.65 13.27 -11.95
C SER A 150 -12.64 12.29 -12.54
N ALA A 151 -13.03 11.52 -13.56
CA ALA A 151 -12.25 10.41 -14.11
C ALA A 151 -10.96 10.82 -14.85
N ASN A 152 -10.70 12.12 -15.04
CA ASN A 152 -9.60 12.62 -15.89
C ASN A 152 -8.23 12.73 -15.18
N THR A 153 -8.08 12.27 -13.94
CA THR A 153 -6.91 12.58 -13.10
C THR A 153 -5.96 11.40 -12.85
N LEU A 154 -6.26 10.22 -13.40
CA LEU A 154 -5.42 9.02 -13.24
C LEU A 154 -4.39 8.92 -14.36
N VAL A 155 -3.11 9.01 -14.01
CA VAL A 155 -2.01 8.69 -14.93
C VAL A 155 -1.44 7.34 -14.50
N LYS A 156 -1.61 6.32 -15.36
CA LYS A 156 -0.96 5.02 -15.20
C LYS A 156 0.44 5.11 -15.80
N HIS A 157 1.47 4.72 -15.05
CA HIS A 157 2.80 4.48 -15.60
C HIS A 157 3.12 2.98 -15.61
N ASP A 158 3.94 2.57 -16.59
CA ASP A 158 4.17 1.20 -17.06
C ASP A 158 4.34 0.13 -15.97
N VAL A 159 3.77 -1.05 -16.23
CA VAL A 159 4.02 -2.29 -15.47
C VAL A 159 5.08 -3.09 -16.22
N LEU A 160 6.26 -3.26 -15.63
CA LEU A 160 7.29 -4.17 -16.12
C LEU A 160 7.16 -5.52 -15.40
N LEU A 161 6.72 -6.55 -16.12
CA LEU A 161 6.68 -7.92 -15.62
C LEU A 161 8.02 -8.60 -15.92
N HIS A 162 8.83 -8.86 -14.89
CA HIS A 162 9.98 -9.76 -15.02
C HIS A 162 10.04 -10.72 -13.84
N HIS A 163 9.91 -12.03 -14.12
CA HIS A 163 10.22 -13.12 -13.17
C HIS A 163 9.39 -13.16 -11.87
N GLY A 164 8.10 -12.78 -11.91
CA GLY A 164 7.22 -12.85 -10.72
C GLY A 164 7.31 -11.63 -9.79
N ILE A 165 8.09 -10.64 -10.21
CA ILE A 165 8.26 -9.36 -9.55
C ILE A 165 7.40 -8.31 -10.28
N GLU A 166 6.50 -7.64 -9.55
CA GLU A 166 5.58 -6.64 -10.10
C GLU A 166 5.93 -5.23 -9.63
N VAL A 167 6.00 -4.27 -10.55
CA VAL A 167 6.08 -2.84 -10.24
C VAL A 167 4.80 -2.17 -10.74
N ALA A 168 4.05 -1.53 -9.84
CA ALA A 168 2.93 -0.68 -10.19
C ALA A 168 3.18 0.73 -9.65
N HIS A 169 2.97 1.73 -10.51
CA HIS A 169 3.02 3.15 -10.15
C HIS A 169 1.74 3.83 -10.62
N VAL A 170 0.97 4.36 -9.67
CA VAL A 170 -0.26 5.10 -9.94
C VAL A 170 -0.14 6.49 -9.34
N VAL A 171 -0.29 7.50 -10.19
CA VAL A 171 -0.33 8.91 -9.79
C VAL A 171 -1.77 9.38 -9.85
N SER A 172 -2.22 10.06 -8.79
CA SER A 172 -3.54 10.66 -8.72
C SER A 172 -3.54 11.93 -7.90
N GLN A 173 -4.42 12.88 -8.23
CA GLN A 173 -4.63 14.06 -7.41
C GLN A 173 -5.91 13.88 -6.58
N ALA A 174 -5.84 14.21 -5.30
CA ALA A 174 -6.94 14.13 -4.34
C ALA A 174 -7.16 15.50 -3.68
N HIS A 175 -8.41 15.93 -3.50
CA HIS A 175 -8.71 17.17 -2.77
C HIS A 175 -8.88 16.87 -1.28
N GLN A 176 -7.97 17.34 -0.44
CA GLN A 176 -8.09 17.26 1.01
C GLN A 176 -7.60 18.52 1.70
N VAL A 177 -8.27 18.88 2.80
CA VAL A 177 -7.81 19.92 3.73
C VAL A 177 -6.47 19.49 4.34
N VAL A 178 -5.38 20.09 3.87
CA VAL A 178 -4.05 20.02 4.47
C VAL A 178 -3.99 21.09 5.55
N GLN A 179 -4.47 20.78 6.76
CA GLN A 179 -4.02 21.56 7.92
C GLN A 179 -2.53 21.26 8.15
N LEU A 180 -1.75 22.35 8.14
CA LEU A 180 -0.37 22.45 8.60
C LEU A 180 -0.32 22.39 10.14
#